data_AF-A0A2T6M0R2-F1
#
_entry.id   AF-A0A2T6M0R2-F1
#
_cell.length_a   1.000
_cell.length_b   1.000
_cell.length_c   1.000
_cell.angle_alpha   90.00
_cell.angle_beta   90.00
_cell.angle_gamma   90.00
#
_symmetry.space_group_name_H-M   'P 1'
#
loop_
_entity.id
_entity.type
_entity.pdbx_description
1 polymer ?
#
loop_
_entity_poly.entity_id
_entity_poly.type
_entity_poly.pdbx_seq_one_letter_code
_entity_poly.pdbx_strand_id
1 'polypeptide(L)'
;MAFDLRNALQRKEEYESARLTAFEFAETVRALKAMAADRALHPRPLLDAMVEQGLASALTMIARQAGQSADAVEGAFLRARARARADLIALHGDPSPVRLG
;
A
#
# COMPACT_ATOMS: atom_id res chain seq x y z
N MET A 1 -30.70 4.81 29.36
CA MET A 1 -29.31 4.44 29.01
C MET A 1 -28.73 5.61 28.21
N ALA A 2 -27.77 6.36 28.77
CA ALA A 2 -27.14 7.45 28.04
C ALA A 2 -26.17 6.84 27.00
N PHE A 3 -26.31 7.24 25.74
CA PHE A 3 -25.39 6.84 24.68
C PHE A 3 -24.05 7.52 24.94
N ASP A 4 -23.01 6.73 25.20
CA ASP A 4 -21.65 7.25 25.39
C ASP A 4 -21.03 7.56 24.02
N LEU A 5 -21.37 8.76 23.53
CA LEU A 5 -20.92 9.27 22.24
C LEU A 5 -19.39 9.31 22.14
N ARG A 6 -18.69 9.62 23.24
CA ARG A 6 -17.22 9.71 23.24
C ARG A 6 -16.59 8.37 22.93
N ASN A 7 -16.97 7.32 23.67
CA ASN A 7 -16.43 5.99 23.46
C ASN A 7 -16.83 5.41 22.09
N ALA A 8 -18.03 5.74 21.59
CA ALA A 8 -18.45 5.35 20.25
C ALA A 8 -17.59 6.02 19.15
N LEU A 9 -17.31 7.31 19.27
CA LEU A 9 -16.47 8.04 18.32
C LEU A 9 -15.02 7.54 18.33
N GLN A 10 -14.43 7.32 19.52
CA GLN A 10 -13.06 6.82 19.62
C GLN A 10 -12.88 5.45 18.94
N ARG A 11 -13.79 4.49 19.19
CA ARG A 11 -13.74 3.17 18.53
C ARG A 11 -13.87 3.27 17.02
N LYS A 12 -14.69 4.21 16.53
CA LYS A 12 -14.82 4.46 15.09
C LYS A 12 -13.49 4.95 14.51
N GLU A 13 -12.82 5.89 15.17
CA GLU A 13 -11.52 6.40 14.73
C GLU A 13 -10.44 5.32 14.69
N GLU A 14 -10.36 4.48 15.72
CA GLU A 14 -9.44 3.34 15.78
C GLU A 14 -9.69 2.35 14.63
N TYR A 15 -10.95 2.02 14.37
CA TYR A 15 -11.34 1.14 13.27
C TYR A 15 -11.00 1.73 11.89
N GLU A 16 -11.33 3.00 11.65
CA GLU A 16 -11.01 3.67 10.39
C GLU A 16 -9.50 3.76 10.16
N SER A 17 -8.73 4.04 11.22
CA SER A 17 -7.27 4.09 11.14
C SER A 17 -6.68 2.73 10.76
N ALA A 18 -7.12 1.66 11.43
CA ALA A 18 -6.68 0.30 11.10
C ALA A 18 -7.07 -0.11 9.67
N ARG A 19 -8.28 0.25 9.22
CA ARG A 19 -8.76 -0.01 7.86
C ARG A 19 -7.91 0.73 6.81
N LEU A 20 -7.57 1.99 7.07
CA LEU A 20 -6.71 2.79 6.18
C LEU A 20 -5.31 2.21 6.08
N THR A 21 -4.69 1.87 7.22
CA THR A 21 -3.36 1.24 7.24
C THR A 21 -3.35 -0.09 6.50
N ALA A 22 -4.38 -0.93 6.70
CA ALA A 22 -4.50 -2.19 5.99
C ALA A 22 -4.64 -1.99 4.47
N PHE A 23 -5.42 -0.98 4.04
CA PHE A 23 -5.54 -0.64 2.63
C PHE A 23 -4.22 -0.17 2.03
N GLU A 24 -3.50 0.73 2.69
CA GLU A 24 -2.20 1.23 2.23
C GLU A 24 -1.15 0.12 2.11
N PHE A 25 -1.16 -0.83 3.05
CA PHE A 25 -0.31 -2.00 2.98
C PHE A 25 -0.67 -2.89 1.77
N ALA A 26 -1.96 -3.19 1.59
CA ALA A 26 -2.42 -3.98 0.44
C ALA A 26 -2.11 -3.31 -0.91
N GLU A 27 -2.27 -1.98 -0.99
CA GLU A 27 -1.93 -1.15 -2.15
C GLU A 27 -0.45 -1.27 -2.48
N THR A 28 0.42 -1.11 -1.48
CA THR A 28 1.89 -1.19 -1.63
C THR A 28 2.34 -2.59 -2.04
N VAL A 29 1.85 -3.63 -1.38
CA VAL A 29 2.18 -5.03 -1.71
C VAL A 29 1.74 -5.39 -3.13
N ARG A 30 0.54 -4.98 -3.54
CA ARG A 30 0.03 -5.23 -4.89
C ARG A 30 0.87 -4.51 -5.93
N ALA A 31 1.28 -3.26 -5.67
CA ALA A 31 2.17 -2.52 -6.54
C ALA A 31 3.53 -3.21 -6.72
N LEU A 32 4.17 -3.65 -5.62
CA LEU A 32 5.45 -4.37 -5.69
C LEU A 32 5.32 -5.70 -6.44
N LYS A 33 4.24 -6.45 -6.22
CA LYS A 33 3.97 -7.69 -6.97
C LYS A 33 3.82 -7.44 -8.47
N ALA A 34 3.12 -6.38 -8.86
CA ALA A 34 3.00 -6.01 -10.27
C ALA A 34 4.36 -5.65 -10.88
N MET A 35 5.15 -4.81 -10.19
CA MET A 35 6.49 -4.45 -10.66
C MET A 35 7.43 -5.65 -10.79
N ALA A 36 7.32 -6.62 -9.88
CA ALA A 36 8.08 -7.86 -9.93
C ALA A 36 7.68 -8.70 -11.15
N ALA A 37 6.38 -8.85 -11.40
CA ALA A 37 5.85 -9.57 -12.55
C ALA A 37 6.33 -8.95 -13.88
N ASP A 38 6.26 -7.61 -14.02
CA ASP A 38 6.71 -6.89 -15.21
C ASP A 38 8.20 -7.08 -15.54
N ARG A 39 9.00 -7.48 -14.54
CA ARG A 39 10.46 -7.66 -14.64
C ARG A 39 10.90 -9.11 -14.51
N ALA A 40 9.95 -10.06 -14.51
CA ALA A 40 10.21 -11.47 -14.25
C ALA A 40 11.02 -11.73 -12.96
N LEU A 41 10.84 -10.88 -11.94
CA LEU A 41 11.44 -11.03 -10.61
C LEU A 41 10.52 -11.82 -9.70
N HIS A 42 11.10 -12.60 -8.79
CA HIS A 42 10.32 -13.26 -7.76
C HIS A 42 9.87 -12.22 -6.71
N PRO A 43 8.57 -12.13 -6.37
CA PRO A 43 8.07 -11.07 -5.47
C PRO A 43 8.49 -11.27 -4.01
N ARG A 44 8.76 -12.50 -3.57
CA ARG A 44 9.02 -12.79 -2.16
C ARG A 44 10.22 -12.03 -1.57
N PRO A 45 11.43 -12.07 -2.15
CA PRO A 45 12.55 -11.28 -1.65
C PRO A 45 12.24 -9.78 -1.54
N LEU A 46 11.47 -9.22 -2.49
CA LEU A 46 11.10 -7.81 -2.49
C LEU A 46 10.18 -7.47 -1.31
N LEU A 47 9.23 -8.34 -1.01
CA LEU A 47 8.34 -8.17 0.13
C LEU A 47 9.08 -8.36 1.45
N ASP A 48 10.00 -9.32 1.52
CA ASP A 48 10.84 -9.54 2.70
C ASP A 48 11.69 -8.28 2.98
N ALA A 49 12.36 -7.74 1.97
CA ALA A 49 13.10 -6.48 2.08
C ALA A 49 12.19 -5.31 2.53
N MET A 50 11.00 -5.18 1.95
CA MET A 50 10.04 -4.14 2.34
C MET A 50 9.65 -4.26 3.82
N VAL A 51 9.39 -5.46 4.31
CA VAL A 51 8.96 -5.69 5.71
C VAL A 51 10.11 -5.45 6.68
N GLU A 52 11.32 -5.89 6.36
CA GLU A 52 12.47 -5.81 7.26
C GLU A 52 13.13 -4.42 7.27
N GLN A 53 13.19 -3.76 6.12
CA GLN A 53 14.03 -2.56 5.89
C GLN A 53 13.24 -1.39 5.28
N GLY A 54 11.94 -1.56 5.06
CA GLY A 54 11.06 -0.55 4.47
C GLY A 54 11.07 -0.55 2.94
N LEU A 55 10.10 0.15 2.36
CA LEU A 55 9.85 0.19 0.91
C LEU A 55 11.07 0.62 0.08
N ALA A 56 11.87 1.56 0.56
CA ALA A 56 13.06 2.05 -0.15
C ALA A 56 14.07 0.94 -0.45
N SER A 57 14.22 -0.03 0.46
CA SER A 57 15.10 -1.19 0.26
C SER A 57 14.62 -2.09 -0.88
N ALA A 58 13.31 -2.34 -0.96
CA ALA A 58 12.70 -3.14 -2.02
C ALA A 58 12.86 -2.46 -3.38
N LEU A 59 12.63 -1.15 -3.46
CA LEU A 59 12.83 -0.38 -4.70
C LEU A 59 14.31 -0.36 -5.13
N THR A 60 15.22 -0.22 -4.17
CA THR A 60 16.67 -0.29 -4.43
C THR A 60 17.06 -1.67 -4.98
N MET A 61 16.47 -2.74 -4.44
CA MET A 61 16.70 -4.09 -4.95
C MET A 61 16.20 -4.26 -6.39
N ILE A 62 15.02 -3.71 -6.73
CA ILE A 62 14.51 -3.71 -8.11
C ILE A 62 15.46 -2.95 -9.04
N ALA A 63 15.90 -1.75 -8.64
CA ALA A 63 16.81 -0.93 -9.43
C ALA A 63 18.11 -1.67 -9.74
N ARG A 64 18.70 -2.32 -8.73
CA ARG A 64 19.92 -3.12 -8.87
C ARG A 64 19.71 -4.34 -9.77
N GLN A 65 18.62 -5.08 -9.60
CA GLN A 65 18.36 -6.31 -10.37
C GLN A 65 18.00 -6.02 -11.84
N ALA A 66 17.30 -4.92 -12.10
CA ALA A 66 16.88 -4.52 -13.44
C ALA A 66 17.90 -3.62 -14.16
N GLY A 67 18.99 -3.21 -13.49
CA GLY A 67 19.97 -2.25 -14.04
C GLY A 67 19.37 -0.88 -14.34
N GLN A 68 18.36 -0.45 -13.56
CA GLN A 68 17.63 0.81 -13.75
C GLN A 68 18.06 1.87 -12.73
N SER A 69 17.88 3.14 -13.04
CA SER A 69 18.07 4.22 -12.06
C SER A 69 17.00 4.18 -10.96
N ALA A 70 17.33 4.71 -9.78
CA ALA A 70 16.38 4.82 -8.67
C ALA A 70 15.12 5.60 -9.08
N ASP A 71 15.29 6.75 -9.75
CA ASP A 71 14.18 7.60 -10.21
C ASP A 71 13.25 6.87 -11.18
N ALA A 72 13.79 6.05 -12.08
CA ALA A 72 12.99 5.29 -13.03
C ALA A 72 12.13 4.23 -12.32
N VAL A 73 12.69 3.58 -11.29
CA VAL A 73 11.99 2.58 -10.48
C VAL A 73 10.95 3.24 -9.58
N GLU A 74 11.26 4.37 -8.96
CA GLU A 74 10.31 5.14 -8.16
C GLU A 74 9.12 5.62 -9.00
N GLY A 75 9.39 6.18 -10.19
CA GLY A 75 8.33 6.56 -11.11
C GLY A 75 7.47 5.36 -11.56
N ALA A 76 8.08 4.20 -11.77
CA ALA A 76 7.35 2.96 -12.07
C ALA A 76 6.50 2.50 -10.88
N PHE A 77 7.02 2.60 -9.66
CA PHE A 77 6.30 2.27 -8.44
C PHE A 77 5.08 3.16 -8.24
N LEU A 78 5.20 4.48 -8.42
CA LEU A 78 4.08 5.41 -8.28
C LEU A 78 2.95 5.09 -9.27
N ARG A 79 3.29 4.73 -10.52
CA ARG A 79 2.29 4.29 -11.52
C ARG A 79 1.64 2.96 -11.12
N ALA A 80 2.43 1.97 -10.71
CA ALA A 80 1.92 0.67 -10.26
C ALA A 80 1.01 0.82 -9.03
N ARG A 81 1.37 1.72 -8.10
CA ARG A 81 0.58 2.05 -6.91
C ARG A 81 -0.75 2.71 -7.27
N ALA A 82 -0.75 3.68 -8.18
CA ALA A 82 -1.99 4.29 -8.66
C ALA A 82 -2.93 3.26 -9.30
N ARG A 83 -2.37 2.31 -10.07
CA ARG A 83 -3.17 1.21 -10.64
C ARG A 83 -3.69 0.26 -9.55
N ALA A 84 -2.84 -0.14 -8.62
CA ALA A 84 -3.22 -1.00 -7.50
C ALA A 84 -4.35 -0.37 -6.66
N ARG A 85 -4.30 0.94 -6.45
CA ARG A 85 -5.36 1.70 -5.78
C ARG A 85 -6.70 1.58 -6.50
N ALA A 86 -6.71 1.83 -7.81
CA ALA A 86 -7.92 1.75 -8.62
C ALA A 86 -8.52 0.32 -8.58
N ASP A 87 -7.67 -0.71 -8.69
CA ASP A 87 -8.12 -2.10 -8.63
C ASP A 87 -8.69 -2.45 -7.23
N LEU A 88 -8.06 -1.99 -6.14
CA LEU A 88 -8.54 -2.24 -4.78
C LEU A 88 -9.85 -1.51 -4.48
N ILE A 89 -10.00 -0.27 -4.95
CA ILE A 89 -11.26 0.47 -4.83
C ILE A 89 -12.38 -0.25 -5.57
N ALA A 90 -12.11 -0.75 -6.78
CA ALA A 90 -13.10 -1.51 -7.54
C ALA A 90 -13.52 -2.82 -6.84
N LEU A 91 -12.61 -3.46 -6.11
CA LEU A 91 -12.86 -4.74 -5.43
C LEU A 91 -13.49 -4.58 -4.03
N HIS A 92 -13.08 -3.56 -3.28
CA HIS A 92 -13.38 -3.43 -1.85
C HIS A 92 -14.08 -2.13 -1.46
N GLY A 93 -14.29 -1.22 -2.41
CA GLY A 93 -14.83 0.10 -2.17
C GLY A 93 -13.76 1.13 -1.78
N ASP A 94 -14.17 2.40 -1.76
CA ASP A 94 -13.28 3.52 -1.43
C ASP A 94 -12.81 3.45 0.03
N PRO A 95 -11.49 3.45 0.30
CA PRO A 95 -10.97 3.52 1.66
C PRO A 95 -11.21 4.87 2.35
N SER A 96 -11.60 5.92 1.63
CA SER A 96 -11.73 7.26 2.18
C SER A 96 -12.76 7.30 3.32
N PRO A 97 -12.40 7.85 4.50
CA PRO A 97 -13.32 7.91 5.63
C PRO A 97 -14.48 8.85 5.31
N VAL A 98 -15.70 8.42 5.65
CA VAL A 98 -16.89 9.29 5.56
C VAL A 98 -16.77 10.36 6.64
N ARG A 99 -16.46 11.59 6.21
CA ARG A 99 -16.48 12.77 7.09
C ARG A 99 -17.94 13.15 7.31
N LEU A 100 -18.34 13.19 8.58
CA LEU A 100 -19.58 13.83 8.97
C LEU A 100 -19.31 15.34 8.92
N GLY A 101 -19.98 16.03 7.98
CA GLY A 101 -19.94 17.49 7.89
C GLY A 101 -20.68 18.17 9.02
#